data_AF-X1NSN9-F1
#
_entry.id   AF-X1NSN9-F1
#
_cell.length_a   1.000
_cell.length_b   1.000
_cell.length_c   1.000
_cell.angle_alpha   90.00
_cell.angle_beta   90.00
_cell.angle_gamma   90.00
#
_symmetry.space_group_name_H-M   'P 1'
#
loop_
_entity.id
_entity.type
_entity.pdbx_description
1 polymer ?
#
loop_
_entity_poly.entity_id
_entity_poly.type
_entity_poly.pdbx_seq_one_letter_code
_entity_poly.pdbx_strand_id
1 'polypeptide(L)'
;SRQAQRIYNQLRELYPRDEFNVPLAAFVKNRFRKEFKAMTIDNAQEDILSMLREGYFRFAVRDDDEAAALEKLAKEIHDYYQSLYDDQTRIDLPDFKLLKYFALLDFFNDEQYPSELRQNMYGRMRVERPELAEQ
;
A
#
# COMPACT_ATOMS: atom_id res chain seq x y z
N SER A 1 -10.46 7.53 -14.19
CA SER A 1 -10.38 8.74 -15.03
C SER A 1 -10.87 8.43 -16.44
N ARG A 2 -11.40 9.42 -17.20
CA ARG A 2 -11.87 9.20 -18.60
C ARG A 2 -10.74 8.80 -19.56
N GLN A 3 -9.52 9.28 -19.31
CA GLN A 3 -8.34 8.96 -20.11
C GLN A 3 -7.87 7.51 -19.92
N ALA A 4 -7.85 7.01 -18.68
CA ALA A 4 -7.51 5.61 -18.40
C ALA A 4 -8.47 4.63 -19.09
N GLN A 5 -9.77 4.95 -19.12
CA GLN A 5 -10.76 4.14 -19.83
C GLN A 5 -10.55 4.13 -21.35
N ARG A 6 -10.17 5.28 -21.93
CA ARG A 6 -9.86 5.39 -23.36
C ARG A 6 -8.67 4.53 -23.75
N ILE A 7 -7.57 4.62 -22.99
CA ILE A 7 -6.37 3.82 -23.20
C ILE A 7 -6.69 2.33 -23.05
N TYR A 8 -7.48 1.96 -22.03
CA TYR A 8 -7.90 0.57 -21.82
C TYR A 8 -8.70 0.00 -22.99
N ASN A 9 -9.63 0.79 -23.56
CA ASN A 9 -10.39 0.37 -24.73
C ASN A 9 -9.48 0.19 -25.97
N GLN A 10 -8.49 1.06 -26.15
CA GLN A 10 -7.50 0.90 -27.23
C GLN A 10 -6.66 -0.38 -27.05
N LEU A 11 -6.24 -0.69 -25.82
CA LEU A 11 -5.51 -1.93 -25.53
C LEU A 11 -6.36 -3.17 -25.82
N ARG A 12 -7.66 -3.14 -25.52
CA ARG A 12 -8.62 -4.21 -25.85
C ARG A 12 -8.74 -4.47 -27.35
N GLU A 13 -8.79 -3.41 -28.14
CA GLU A 13 -8.89 -3.49 -29.60
C GLU A 13 -7.60 -3.99 -30.24
N LEU A 14 -6.45 -3.49 -29.77
CA LEU A 14 -5.14 -3.84 -30.33
C LEU A 14 -4.67 -5.24 -29.90
N TYR A 15 -5.08 -5.69 -28.71
CA TYR A 15 -4.66 -6.96 -28.13
C TYR A 15 -5.86 -7.66 -27.48
N PRO A 16 -6.66 -8.44 -28.24
CA PRO A 16 -7.85 -9.12 -27.72
C PRO A 16 -7.47 -10.36 -26.89
N ARG A 17 -6.83 -10.13 -25.74
CA ARG A 17 -6.47 -11.16 -24.77
C ARG A 17 -7.60 -11.32 -23.75
N ASP A 18 -7.77 -12.53 -23.22
CA ASP A 18 -8.80 -12.84 -22.22
C ASP A 18 -8.71 -11.94 -20.97
N GLU A 19 -7.50 -11.51 -20.59
CA GLU A 19 -7.29 -10.61 -19.46
C GLU A 19 -7.99 -9.24 -19.63
N PHE A 20 -8.27 -8.81 -20.86
CA PHE A 20 -8.95 -7.55 -21.14
C PHE A 20 -10.46 -7.67 -21.35
N ASN A 21 -11.06 -8.86 -21.16
CA ASN A 21 -12.51 -9.09 -21.28
C ASN A 21 -13.31 -8.71 -20.03
N VAL A 22 -12.77 -7.83 -19.18
CA VAL A 22 -13.39 -7.39 -17.94
C VAL A 22 -13.47 -5.85 -17.89
N PRO A 23 -14.27 -5.24 -17.01
CA PRO A 23 -14.24 -3.79 -16.80
C PRO A 23 -12.85 -3.31 -16.34
N LEU A 24 -12.46 -2.06 -16.67
CA LEU A 24 -11.15 -1.50 -16.33
C LEU A 24 -10.78 -1.68 -14.85
N ALA A 25 -11.72 -1.43 -13.93
CA ALA A 25 -11.49 -1.61 -12.50
C ALA A 25 -11.15 -3.07 -12.15
N ALA A 26 -11.84 -4.03 -12.76
CA ALA A 26 -11.56 -5.45 -12.58
C ALA A 26 -10.23 -5.86 -13.23
N PHE A 27 -9.89 -5.31 -14.39
CA PHE A 27 -8.61 -5.52 -15.04
C PHE A 27 -7.44 -5.04 -14.17
N VAL A 28 -7.52 -3.80 -13.68
CA VAL A 28 -6.50 -3.23 -12.79
C VAL A 28 -6.34 -4.12 -11.56
N LYS A 29 -7.44 -4.50 -10.91
CA LYS A 29 -7.41 -5.41 -9.75
C LYS A 29 -6.80 -6.78 -10.08
N ASN A 30 -7.15 -7.37 -11.21
CA ASN A 30 -6.63 -8.67 -11.64
C ASN A 30 -5.15 -8.60 -12.02
N ARG A 31 -4.72 -7.51 -12.69
CA ARG A 31 -3.32 -7.29 -13.04
C ARG A 31 -2.48 -7.08 -11.79
N PHE A 32 -2.94 -6.24 -10.86
CA PHE A 32 -2.33 -6.10 -9.54
C PHE A 32 -2.17 -7.47 -8.87
N ARG A 33 -3.25 -8.25 -8.75
CA ARG A 33 -3.19 -9.61 -8.17
C ARG A 33 -2.22 -10.55 -8.89
N LYS A 34 -2.04 -10.42 -10.21
CA LYS A 34 -1.15 -11.27 -11.01
C LYS A 34 0.32 -10.88 -10.82
N GLU A 35 0.63 -9.59 -10.81
CA GLU A 35 1.96 -9.08 -10.44
C GLU A 35 2.29 -9.46 -8.99
N PHE A 36 1.31 -9.36 -8.08
CA PHE A 36 1.46 -9.78 -6.68
C PHE A 36 1.55 -11.28 -6.46
N LYS A 37 0.98 -12.14 -7.32
CA LYS A 37 1.23 -13.58 -7.26
C LYS A 37 2.63 -13.95 -7.76
N ALA A 38 3.25 -13.06 -8.54
CA ALA A 38 4.62 -13.23 -9.03
C ALA A 38 5.65 -12.67 -8.04
N MET A 39 5.30 -11.66 -7.24
CA MET A 39 6.02 -11.25 -6.03
C MET A 39 5.71 -12.26 -4.92
N THR A 40 6.71 -12.95 -4.39
CA THR A 40 6.55 -14.13 -3.54
C THR A 40 5.80 -13.84 -2.23
N ILE A 41 4.88 -14.76 -1.88
CA ILE A 41 4.16 -14.88 -0.60
C ILE A 41 5.09 -14.84 0.63
N ASP A 42 6.38 -15.10 0.43
CA ASP A 42 7.37 -15.23 1.48
C ASP A 42 7.64 -13.94 2.26
N ASN A 43 7.19 -12.76 1.79
CA ASN A 43 7.45 -11.51 2.52
C ASN A 43 6.34 -10.44 2.53
N ALA A 44 5.08 -10.87 2.64
CA ALA A 44 3.93 -9.97 2.77
C ALA A 44 4.10 -8.88 3.84
N GLN A 45 4.75 -9.24 4.96
CA GLN A 45 5.05 -8.29 6.03
C GLN A 45 6.01 -7.20 5.57
N GLU A 46 7.15 -7.55 4.95
CA GLU A 46 8.12 -6.56 4.47
C GLU A 46 7.54 -5.69 3.36
N ASP A 47 6.71 -6.23 2.48
CA ASP A 47 6.02 -5.47 1.45
C ASP A 47 5.09 -4.41 2.06
N ILE A 48 4.27 -4.82 3.05
CA ILE A 48 3.38 -3.91 3.77
C ILE A 48 4.18 -2.84 4.52
N LEU A 49 5.23 -3.22 5.24
CA LEU A 49 6.09 -2.29 5.97
C LEU A 49 6.77 -1.29 5.03
N SER A 50 7.26 -1.75 3.88
CA SER A 50 7.89 -0.91 2.86
C SER A 50 6.90 0.11 2.30
N MET A 51 5.68 -0.31 1.96
CA MET A 51 4.62 0.60 1.48
C MET A 51 4.21 1.62 2.54
N LEU A 52 4.10 1.21 3.80
CA LEU A 52 3.76 2.11 4.90
C LEU A 52 4.87 3.13 5.15
N ARG A 53 6.15 2.70 5.15
CA ARG A 53 7.31 3.60 5.30
C ARG A 53 7.37 4.62 4.17
N GLU A 54 7.20 4.19 2.91
CA GLU A 54 7.12 5.10 1.77
C GLU A 54 5.90 6.03 1.91
N GLY A 55 4.75 5.52 2.34
CA GLY A 55 3.57 6.35 2.62
C GLY A 55 3.84 7.43 3.68
N TYR A 56 4.58 7.12 4.74
CA TYR A 56 4.99 8.11 5.75
C TYR A 56 6.00 9.11 5.22
N PHE A 57 6.93 8.68 4.35
CA PHE A 57 7.81 9.60 3.63
C PHE A 57 7.02 10.57 2.75
N ARG A 58 6.10 10.06 1.92
CA ARG A 58 5.22 10.85 1.05
C ARG A 58 4.40 11.85 1.85
N PHE A 59 3.81 11.39 2.96
CA PHE A 59 3.11 12.26 3.88
C PHE A 59 4.06 13.29 4.51
N ALA A 60 5.28 12.94 4.92
CA ALA A 60 6.21 13.94 5.45
C ALA A 60 6.57 15.02 4.42
N VAL A 61 6.54 14.72 3.11
CA VAL A 61 6.84 15.68 2.02
C VAL A 61 5.60 16.32 1.36
N ARG A 62 4.41 16.21 1.96
CA ARG A 62 3.13 16.79 1.45
C ARG A 62 2.60 16.15 0.17
N ASP A 63 3.03 14.93 -0.12
CA ASP A 63 2.48 14.10 -1.21
C ASP A 63 1.35 13.22 -0.66
N ASP A 64 0.24 13.86 -0.26
CA ASP A 64 -0.82 13.23 0.53
C ASP A 64 -1.65 12.22 -0.25
N ASP A 65 -1.85 12.47 -1.54
CA ASP A 65 -2.59 11.56 -2.43
C ASP A 65 -1.84 10.23 -2.57
N GLU A 66 -0.51 10.27 -2.79
CA GLU A 66 0.31 9.08 -2.90
C GLU A 66 0.44 8.37 -1.55
N ALA A 67 0.60 9.12 -0.45
CA ALA A 67 0.62 8.57 0.90
C ALA A 67 -0.66 7.76 1.20
N ALA A 68 -1.83 8.33 0.87
CA ALA A 68 -3.12 7.66 1.05
C ALA A 68 -3.28 6.45 0.13
N ALA A 69 -2.80 6.53 -1.11
CA ALA A 69 -2.83 5.43 -2.06
C ALA A 69 -2.00 4.22 -1.57
N LEU A 70 -0.79 4.48 -1.04
CA LEU A 70 0.09 3.46 -0.50
C LEU A 70 -0.48 2.80 0.77
N GLU A 71 -1.01 3.58 1.72
CA GLU A 71 -1.64 3.02 2.92
C GLU A 71 -2.85 2.15 2.56
N LYS A 72 -3.66 2.58 1.59
CA LYS A 72 -4.78 1.80 1.08
C LYS A 72 -4.33 0.49 0.44
N LEU A 73 -3.28 0.54 -0.39
CA LEU A 73 -2.74 -0.66 -1.03
C LEU A 73 -2.18 -1.64 0.00
N ALA A 74 -1.44 -1.15 0.99
CA ALA A 74 -0.94 -1.94 2.10
C ALA A 74 -2.07 -2.64 2.86
N LYS A 75 -3.19 -1.94 3.10
CA LYS A 75 -4.37 -2.53 3.75
C LYS A 75 -5.04 -3.59 2.87
N GLU A 76 -5.19 -3.35 1.57
CA GLU A 76 -5.78 -4.31 0.64
C GLU A 76 -4.94 -5.61 0.56
N ILE A 77 -3.62 -5.49 0.65
CA ILE A 77 -2.69 -6.62 0.70
C ILE A 77 -2.85 -7.37 2.02
N HIS A 78 -2.83 -6.66 3.15
CA HIS A 78 -3.03 -7.24 4.47
C HIS A 78 -4.34 -8.05 4.54
N ASP A 79 -5.45 -7.46 4.07
CA ASP A 79 -6.76 -8.10 4.05
C ASP A 79 -6.79 -9.33 3.14
N TYR A 80 -6.12 -9.25 1.99
CA TYR A 80 -6.01 -10.39 1.08
C TYR A 80 -5.24 -11.53 1.73
N TYR A 81 -4.09 -11.27 2.34
CA TYR A 81 -3.31 -12.30 3.05
C TYR A 81 -4.08 -12.91 4.21
N GLN A 82 -4.70 -12.08 5.05
CA GLN A 82 -5.55 -12.57 6.15
C GLN A 82 -6.72 -13.43 5.65
N SER A 83 -7.26 -13.15 4.45
CA SER A 83 -8.35 -13.97 3.87
C SER A 83 -7.92 -15.33 3.33
N LEU A 84 -6.62 -15.55 3.10
CA LEU A 84 -6.10 -16.79 2.51
C LEU A 84 -5.82 -17.89 3.54
N TYR A 85 -5.66 -17.54 4.81
CA TYR A 85 -5.30 -18.47 5.88
C TYR A 85 -6.45 -18.58 6.89
N ASP A 86 -6.77 -19.80 7.29
CA ASP A 86 -7.74 -20.03 8.37
C ASP A 86 -7.11 -19.71 9.73
N ASP A 87 -7.93 -19.57 10.78
CA ASP A 87 -7.45 -19.27 12.14
C ASP A 87 -6.45 -20.32 12.68
N GLN A 88 -6.37 -21.50 12.07
CA GLN A 88 -5.48 -22.61 12.48
C GLN A 88 -4.14 -22.62 11.73
N THR A 89 -4.05 -21.91 10.60
CA THR A 89 -2.87 -21.80 9.74
C THR A 89 -2.46 -20.35 9.49
N ARG A 90 -2.82 -19.43 10.41
CA ARG A 90 -2.34 -18.04 10.39
C ARG A 90 -0.82 -18.04 10.20
N ILE A 91 -0.38 -17.73 8.99
CA ILE A 91 0.95 -17.15 8.79
C ILE A 91 0.98 -15.90 9.67
N ASP A 92 2.09 -15.70 10.37
CA ASP A 92 2.33 -14.73 11.46
C ASP A 92 2.25 -13.25 11.01
N LEU A 93 1.34 -12.88 10.11
CA LEU A 93 1.16 -11.50 9.68
C LEU A 93 0.46 -10.71 10.79
N PRO A 94 1.13 -9.72 11.41
CA PRO A 94 0.56 -8.97 12.52
C PRO A 94 -0.71 -8.20 12.12
N ASP A 95 -1.49 -7.77 13.11
CA ASP A 95 -2.59 -6.85 12.87
C ASP A 95 -2.10 -5.58 12.16
N PHE A 96 -2.92 -5.03 11.27
CA PHE A 96 -2.52 -3.88 10.46
C PHE A 96 -2.13 -2.66 11.32
N LYS A 97 -2.77 -2.48 12.50
CA LYS A 97 -2.40 -1.43 13.46
C LYS A 97 -0.95 -1.59 13.95
N LEU A 98 -0.54 -2.83 14.22
CA LEU A 98 0.82 -3.13 14.68
C LEU A 98 1.85 -2.92 13.55
N LEU A 99 1.49 -3.26 12.30
CA LEU A 99 2.32 -2.96 11.14
C LEU A 99 2.51 -1.45 10.92
N LYS A 100 1.46 -0.64 11.11
CA LYS A 100 1.54 0.83 11.09
C LYS A 100 2.47 1.35 12.17
N TYR A 101 2.37 0.81 13.39
CA TYR A 101 3.26 1.17 14.49
C TYR A 101 4.73 0.84 14.18
N PHE A 102 5.04 -0.35 13.67
CA PHE A 102 6.40 -0.72 13.28
C PHE A 102 6.95 0.17 12.17
N ALA A 103 6.16 0.45 11.14
CA ALA A 103 6.58 1.36 10.07
C ALA A 103 6.82 2.80 10.56
N LEU A 104 6.06 3.28 11.56
CA LEU A 104 6.31 4.58 12.20
C LEU A 104 7.62 4.57 12.98
N LEU A 105 7.86 3.51 13.77
CA LEU A 105 9.13 3.34 14.48
C LEU A 105 10.31 3.34 13.52
N ASP A 106 10.24 2.57 12.44
CA ASP A 106 11.28 2.52 11.42
C ASP A 106 11.51 3.91 10.81
N PHE A 107 10.44 4.62 10.46
CA PHE A 107 10.53 5.97 9.90
C PHE A 107 11.24 6.96 10.85
N PHE A 108 10.88 6.96 12.13
CA PHE A 108 11.47 7.89 13.09
C PHE A 108 12.90 7.51 13.51
N ASN A 109 13.27 6.23 13.40
CA ASN A 109 14.61 5.74 13.74
C ASN A 109 15.55 5.64 12.54
N ASP A 110 15.08 5.91 11.32
CA ASP A 110 15.92 5.87 10.12
C ASP A 110 16.89 7.08 10.10
N GLU A 111 18.16 6.83 10.41
CA GLU A 111 19.21 7.85 10.44
C GLU A 111 19.45 8.51 9.06
N GLN A 112 19.02 7.88 7.97
CA GLN A 112 19.14 8.45 6.62
C GLN A 112 18.17 9.62 6.41
N TYR A 113 17.08 9.69 7.17
CA TYR A 113 16.17 10.81 7.10
C TYR A 113 16.71 12.03 7.85
N PRO A 114 16.66 13.23 7.23
CA PRO A 114 17.05 14.45 7.92
C PRO A 114 16.08 14.75 9.06
N SER A 115 16.58 15.45 10.09
CA SER A 115 15.81 15.75 11.30
C SER A 115 14.53 16.52 11.03
N GLU A 116 14.57 17.38 10.02
CA GLU A 116 13.49 18.24 9.53
C GLU A 116 12.34 17.40 8.97
N LEU A 117 12.66 16.30 8.30
CA LEU A 117 11.65 15.38 7.75
C LEU A 117 10.89 14.67 8.88
N ARG A 118 11.62 14.20 9.90
CA ARG A 118 11.02 13.62 11.11
C ARG A 118 10.18 14.63 11.89
N GLN A 119 10.65 15.86 12.03
CA GLN A 119 9.89 16.93 12.68
C GLN A 119 8.62 17.28 11.91
N ASN A 120 8.68 17.33 10.57
CA ASN A 120 7.52 17.57 9.72
C ASN A 120 6.48 16.44 9.88
N MET A 121 6.92 15.18 9.78
CA MET A 121 6.06 14.01 10.04
C MET A 121 5.36 14.12 11.40
N TYR A 122 6.12 14.37 12.46
CA TYR A 122 5.59 14.51 13.81
C TYR A 122 4.57 15.64 13.93
N GLY A 123 4.88 16.82 13.38
CA GLY A 123 3.99 17.98 13.40
C GLY A 123 2.69 17.73 12.65
N ARG A 124 2.78 17.15 11.45
CA ARG A 124 1.61 16.82 10.63
C ARG A 124 0.75 15.73 11.26
N MET A 125 1.37 14.68 11.80
CA MET A 125 0.64 13.60 12.49
C MET A 125 -0.21 14.16 13.62
N ARG A 126 0.31 15.09 14.42
CA ARG A 126 -0.43 15.69 15.54
C ARG A 126 -1.62 16.56 15.13
N VAL A 127 -1.56 17.21 13.98
CA VAL A 127 -2.55 18.21 13.56
C VAL A 127 -3.55 17.62 12.57
N GLU A 128 -3.07 16.81 11.64
CA GLU A 128 -3.81 16.40 10.44
C GLU A 128 -4.24 14.93 10.50
N ARG A 129 -3.53 14.09 11.25
CA ARG A 129 -3.82 12.64 11.40
C ARG A 129 -3.58 12.14 12.83
N PRO A 130 -4.28 12.68 13.85
CA PRO A 130 -4.05 12.32 15.25
C PRO A 130 -4.24 10.81 15.52
N GLU A 131 -5.06 10.13 14.73
CA GLU A 131 -5.24 8.67 14.81
C GLU A 131 -3.96 7.88 14.51
N LEU A 132 -3.02 8.43 13.73
CA LEU A 132 -1.70 7.84 13.54
C LEU A 132 -0.80 7.99 14.78
N ALA A 133 -1.06 8.94 15.66
CA ALA A 133 -0.34 9.08 16.91
C ALA A 133 -0.82 8.08 17.98
N GLU A 134 -2.01 7.50 17.80
CA GLU A 134 -2.68 6.57 18.72
C GLU A 134 -2.49 5.09 18.33
N GLN A 135 -1.58 4.79 17.39
CA GLN A 135 -1.28 3.41 16.98
C GLN A 135 -0.84 2.56 18.16
#